data_AF-A0A9X0J6Q5-F1
#
_entry.id   AF-A0A9X0J6Q5-F1
#
_cell.length_a   1.000
_cell.length_b   1.000
_cell.length_c   1.000
_cell.angle_alpha   90.00
_cell.angle_beta   90.00
_cell.angle_gamma   90.00
#
_symmetry.space_group_name_H-M   'P 1'
#
loop_
_entity.id
_entity.type
_entity.pdbx_description
1 polymer ?
#
loop_
_entity_poly.entity_id
_entity_poly.type
_entity_poly.pdbx_seq_one_letter_code
_entity_poly.pdbx_strand_id
1 'polypeptide(L)'
;MKQKLKQLLHTEHPQHETLAFAMLGIGLILICNDYYFFWPPFAAKALNDDLVGGVFVVMGILLLVWARSTSAQVYANRRLLVLTAGLLASEATAELCHGFVSSQPHMILAGFVELVVLRFVFIIINNSRKHNN
;
A
#
# COMPACT_ATOMS: atom_id res chain seq x y z
N MET A 1 -16.45 9.17 23.61
CA MET A 1 -16.03 9.12 22.19
C MET A 1 -14.51 9.28 21.99
N LYS A 2 -13.83 10.26 22.61
CA LYS A 2 -12.38 10.46 22.45
C LYS A 2 -11.52 9.24 22.79
N GLN A 3 -11.82 8.49 23.85
CA GLN A 3 -11.07 7.27 24.22
C GLN A 3 -11.24 6.13 23.20
N LYS A 4 -12.46 5.90 22.69
CA LYS A 4 -12.71 4.90 21.62
C LYS A 4 -11.99 5.27 20.33
N LEU A 5 -11.95 6.56 19.98
CA LEU A 5 -11.20 7.05 18.82
C LEU A 5 -9.68 6.89 19.01
N LYS A 6 -9.18 7.11 20.23
CA LYS A 6 -7.76 6.90 20.58
C LYS A 6 -7.37 5.42 20.48
N GLN A 7 -8.22 4.50 20.95
CA GLN A 7 -8.03 3.05 20.77
C GLN A 7 -8.13 2.60 19.32
N LEU A 8 -8.90 3.30 18.48
CA LEU A 8 -8.99 3.02 17.04
C LEU A 8 -7.74 3.43 16.25
N LEU A 9 -6.96 4.41 16.74
CA LEU A 9 -5.80 5.00 16.06
C LEU A 9 -4.45 4.64 16.69
N HIS A 10 -4.46 3.91 17.81
CA HIS A 10 -3.25 3.46 18.50
C HIS A 10 -3.43 2.04 18.99
N THR A 11 -3.01 1.08 18.17
CA THR A 11 -2.80 -0.31 18.60
C THR A 11 -1.34 -0.55 18.98
N GLU A 12 -1.05 -1.77 19.45
CA GLU A 12 0.31 -2.32 19.65
C GLU A 12 1.19 -2.23 18.38
N HIS A 13 0.58 -2.05 17.20
CA HIS A 13 1.26 -2.10 15.91
C HIS A 13 1.02 -0.85 15.04
N PRO A 14 1.40 0.35 15.51
CA PRO A 14 1.09 1.62 14.84
C PRO A 14 1.72 1.72 13.44
N GLN A 15 2.83 1.02 13.19
CA GLN A 15 3.46 0.96 11.86
C GLN A 15 2.58 0.25 10.82
N HIS A 16 1.87 -0.81 11.21
CA HIS A 16 0.98 -1.56 10.33
C HIS A 16 -0.30 -0.78 10.05
N GLU A 17 -0.79 0.00 11.02
CA GLU A 17 -1.93 0.90 10.82
C GLU A 17 -1.62 2.02 9.83
N THR A 18 -0.47 2.68 9.99
CA THR A 18 -0.01 3.70 9.04
C THR A 18 0.12 3.13 7.64
N LEU A 19 0.72 1.95 7.50
CA LEU A 19 0.82 1.27 6.21
C LEU A 19 -0.57 0.92 5.63
N ALA A 20 -1.49 0.43 6.47
CA ALA A 20 -2.85 0.12 6.05
C ALA A 20 -3.57 1.36 5.49
N PHE A 21 -3.45 2.51 6.15
CA PHE A 21 -4.04 3.76 5.65
C PHE A 21 -3.41 4.24 4.36
N ALA A 22 -2.09 4.08 4.19
CA ALA A 22 -1.43 4.38 2.92
C ALA A 22 -2.00 3.51 1.78
N MET A 23 -2.11 2.19 2.00
CA MET A 23 -2.68 1.25 1.02
C MET A 23 -4.14 1.57 0.67
N LEU A 24 -4.95 1.92 1.68
CA LEU A 24 -6.33 2.35 1.47
C LEU A 24 -6.40 3.63 0.62
N GLY A 25 -5.57 4.63 0.94
CA GLY A 25 -5.54 5.89 0.21
C GLY A 25 -5.15 5.71 -1.25
N ILE A 26 -4.09 4.94 -1.50
CA ILE A 26 -3.62 4.57 -2.84
C ILE A 26 -4.74 3.88 -3.62
N GLY A 27 -5.31 2.81 -3.06
CA GLY A 27 -6.36 2.05 -3.75
C GLY A 27 -7.61 2.87 -4.06
N LEU A 28 -8.00 3.77 -3.15
CA LEU A 28 -9.13 4.69 -3.37
C LEU A 28 -8.83 5.72 -4.47
N ILE A 29 -7.59 6.22 -4.58
CA ILE A 29 -7.20 7.14 -5.66
C ILE A 29 -7.34 6.43 -7.02
N LEU A 30 -6.87 5.18 -7.12
CA LEU A 30 -6.96 4.39 -8.35
C LEU A 30 -8.42 4.14 -8.74
N ILE A 31 -9.28 3.71 -7.81
CA ILE A 31 -10.71 3.49 -8.07
C ILE A 31 -11.42 4.79 -8.47
N CYS A 32 -11.07 5.92 -7.87
CA CYS A 32 -11.72 7.19 -8.18
C CYS A 32 -11.23 7.81 -9.50
N ASN A 33 -10.26 7.21 -10.19
CA ASN A 33 -9.63 7.82 -11.36
C ASN A 33 -9.47 6.84 -12.54
N ASP A 34 -10.56 6.70 -13.31
CA ASP A 34 -10.66 5.83 -14.50
C ASP A 34 -9.62 6.10 -15.60
N TYR A 35 -8.94 7.26 -15.56
CA TYR A 35 -7.97 7.69 -16.57
C TYR A 35 -6.60 8.04 -15.96
N TYR A 36 -6.28 7.46 -14.81
CA TYR A 36 -4.99 7.68 -14.16
C TYR A 36 -3.82 7.26 -15.06
N PHE A 37 -3.87 6.05 -15.62
CA PHE A 37 -2.91 5.54 -16.59
C PHE A 37 -3.43 5.65 -18.03
N PHE A 38 -2.93 6.60 -18.83
CA PHE A 38 -3.22 6.67 -20.27
C PHE A 38 -2.10 6.06 -21.14
N TRP A 39 -0.96 5.71 -20.52
CA TRP A 39 0.13 4.99 -21.17
C TRP A 39 0.65 3.86 -20.26
N PRO A 40 1.03 2.70 -20.83
CA PRO A 40 1.03 2.38 -22.25
C PRO A 40 -0.37 1.98 -22.78
N PRO A 41 -0.72 2.30 -24.04
CA PRO A 41 -2.09 2.14 -24.56
C PRO A 41 -2.65 0.71 -24.46
N PHE A 42 -1.78 -0.30 -24.58
CA PHE A 42 -2.17 -1.71 -24.51
C PHE A 42 -2.49 -2.17 -23.08
N ALA A 43 -2.00 -1.49 -22.05
CA ALA A 43 -2.22 -1.86 -20.64
C ALA A 43 -3.09 -0.86 -19.88
N ALA A 44 -3.30 0.35 -20.42
CA ALA A 44 -4.07 1.43 -19.78
C ALA A 44 -5.43 0.95 -19.24
N LYS A 45 -6.18 0.17 -20.03
CA LYS A 45 -7.47 -0.37 -19.60
C LYS A 45 -7.36 -1.31 -18.39
N ALA A 46 -6.30 -2.13 -18.34
CA ALA A 46 -6.09 -3.06 -17.24
C ALA A 46 -5.58 -2.36 -15.98
N LEU A 47 -4.73 -1.33 -16.14
CA LEU A 47 -4.17 -0.57 -15.03
C LEU A 47 -5.21 0.34 -14.35
N ASN A 48 -6.18 0.85 -15.10
CA ASN A 48 -7.30 1.65 -14.56
C ASN A 48 -8.53 0.80 -14.21
N ASP A 49 -8.43 -0.52 -14.21
CA ASP A 49 -9.54 -1.36 -13.74
C ASP A 49 -9.69 -1.18 -12.22
N ASP A 50 -10.91 -0.92 -11.75
CA ASP A 50 -11.24 -0.81 -10.32
C ASP A 50 -10.73 -1.98 -9.49
N LEU A 51 -10.57 -3.16 -10.10
CA LEU A 51 -9.98 -4.32 -9.46
C LEU A 51 -8.55 -4.05 -8.97
N VAL A 52 -7.75 -3.28 -9.71
CA VAL A 52 -6.37 -2.93 -9.32
C VAL A 52 -6.41 -2.15 -8.01
N GLY A 53 -7.12 -1.03 -7.97
CA GLY A 53 -7.29 -0.25 -6.74
C GLY A 53 -7.98 -1.05 -5.63
N GLY A 54 -8.92 -1.93 -5.99
CA GLY A 54 -9.58 -2.85 -5.08
C GLY A 54 -8.62 -3.79 -4.34
N VAL A 55 -7.58 -4.31 -5.02
CA VAL A 55 -6.53 -5.12 -4.38
C VAL A 55 -5.77 -4.30 -3.32
N PHE A 56 -5.44 -3.05 -3.60
CA PHE A 56 -4.80 -2.16 -2.61
C PHE A 56 -5.70 -1.92 -1.40
N VAL A 57 -6.98 -1.65 -1.63
CA VAL A 57 -7.96 -1.48 -0.55
C VAL A 57 -8.06 -2.74 0.31
N VAL A 58 -8.23 -3.92 -0.30
CA VAL A 58 -8.31 -5.20 0.41
C VAL A 58 -7.05 -5.47 1.22
N MET A 59 -5.87 -5.22 0.66
CA MET A 59 -4.60 -5.39 1.37
C MET A 59 -4.47 -4.43 2.56
N GLY A 60 -4.91 -3.18 2.40
CA GLY A 60 -4.99 -2.21 3.51
C GLY A 60 -5.92 -2.69 4.64
N ILE A 61 -7.09 -3.22 4.31
CA ILE A 61 -8.02 -3.79 5.31
C ILE A 61 -7.38 -4.98 6.03
N LEU A 62 -6.76 -5.90 5.29
CA LEU A 62 -6.11 -7.08 5.88
C LEU A 62 -4.97 -6.70 6.83
N LEU A 63 -4.16 -5.70 6.47
CA LEU A 63 -3.12 -5.15 7.35
C LEU A 63 -3.71 -4.53 8.63
N LEU A 64 -4.81 -3.77 8.50
CA LEU A 64 -5.48 -3.15 9.64
C LEU A 64 -6.10 -4.21 10.58
N VAL A 65 -6.72 -5.24 10.02
CA VAL A 65 -7.28 -6.38 10.78
C VAL A 65 -6.16 -7.13 11.49
N TRP A 66 -5.03 -7.37 10.80
CA TRP A 66 -3.87 -8.02 11.41
C TRP A 66 -3.31 -7.19 12.56
N ALA A 67 -3.14 -5.87 12.38
CA ALA A 67 -2.62 -4.96 13.40
C ALA A 67 -3.47 -4.91 14.68
N ARG A 68 -4.79 -5.13 14.54
CA ARG A 68 -5.77 -5.11 15.63
C ARG A 68 -6.00 -6.48 16.28
N SER A 69 -5.51 -7.56 15.68
CA SER A 69 -5.78 -8.91 16.16
C SER A 69 -4.77 -9.31 17.23
N THR A 70 -5.28 -9.70 18.40
CA THR A 70 -4.47 -10.15 19.55
C THR A 70 -3.91 -11.58 19.41
N SER A 71 -4.38 -12.33 18.41
CA SER A 71 -3.99 -13.73 18.13
C SER A 71 -3.38 -13.91 16.75
N ALA A 72 -2.97 -12.81 16.10
CA ALA A 72 -2.51 -12.84 14.72
C ALA A 72 -1.21 -13.64 14.57
N GLN A 73 -1.17 -14.55 13.60
CA GLN A 73 0.03 -15.34 13.34
C GLN A 73 1.14 -14.50 12.71
N VAL A 74 2.38 -14.71 13.16
CA VAL A 74 3.59 -14.04 12.62
C VAL A 74 3.79 -14.37 11.13
N TYR A 75 3.46 -15.59 10.70
CA TYR A 75 3.57 -15.99 9.30
C TYR A 75 2.58 -15.23 8.40
N ALA A 76 1.37 -14.98 8.89
CA ALA A 76 0.38 -14.18 8.18
C ALA A 76 0.89 -12.74 7.96
N ASN A 77 1.54 -12.14 8.96
CA ASN A 77 2.16 -10.82 8.81
C ASN A 77 3.17 -10.77 7.68
N ARG A 78 4.11 -11.72 7.68
CA ARG A 78 5.18 -11.76 6.67
C ARG A 78 4.63 -11.87 5.25
N ARG A 79 3.60 -12.69 5.06
CA ARG A 79 2.93 -12.80 3.75
C ARG A 79 2.27 -11.49 3.35
N LEU A 80 1.54 -10.86 4.26
CA LEU A 80 0.89 -9.57 4.00
C LEU A 80 1.91 -8.49 3.61
N LEU A 81 3.02 -8.38 4.34
CA LEU A 81 4.07 -7.39 4.06
C LEU A 81 4.79 -7.65 2.74
N VAL A 82 5.07 -8.92 2.39
CA VAL A 82 5.71 -9.26 1.10
C VAL A 82 4.77 -8.97 -0.07
N LEU A 83 3.48 -9.31 0.04
CA LEU A 83 2.49 -8.98 -0.99
C LEU A 83 2.33 -7.46 -1.14
N THR A 84 2.28 -6.73 -0.03
CA THR A 84 2.21 -5.26 -0.01
C THR A 84 3.44 -4.64 -0.70
N ALA A 85 4.64 -5.16 -0.41
CA ALA A 85 5.86 -4.71 -1.07
C ALA A 85 5.83 -4.96 -2.59
N GLY A 86 5.32 -6.11 -3.03
CA GLY A 86 5.16 -6.43 -4.44
C GLY A 86 4.19 -5.49 -5.17
N LEU A 87 3.07 -5.16 -4.53
CA LEU A 87 2.07 -4.21 -5.06
C LEU A 87 2.66 -2.81 -5.20
N LEU A 88 3.22 -2.26 -4.13
CA LEU A 88 3.86 -0.94 -4.14
C LEU A 88 5.02 -0.86 -5.14
N ALA A 89 5.81 -1.92 -5.30
CA ALA A 89 6.87 -1.94 -6.30
C ALA A 89 6.31 -1.94 -7.73
N SER A 90 5.22 -2.66 -7.98
CA SER A 90 4.58 -2.73 -9.29
C SER A 90 3.95 -1.39 -9.68
N GLU A 91 3.26 -0.76 -8.72
CA GLU A 91 2.66 0.57 -8.89
C GLU A 91 3.73 1.64 -9.11
N ALA A 92 4.75 1.70 -8.26
CA ALA A 92 5.81 2.70 -8.38
C ALA A 92 6.52 2.58 -9.74
N THR A 93 6.70 1.35 -10.23
CA THR A 93 7.25 1.11 -11.56
C THR A 93 6.31 1.64 -12.64
N ALA A 94 5.01 1.33 -12.56
CA ALA A 94 4.02 1.81 -13.52
C ALA A 94 3.96 3.34 -13.55
N GLU A 95 3.90 3.99 -12.39
CA GLU A 95 3.82 5.45 -12.26
C GLU A 95 5.10 6.15 -12.72
N LEU A 96 6.29 5.63 -12.36
CA LEU A 96 7.56 6.20 -12.80
C LEU A 96 7.74 6.06 -14.31
N CYS A 97 7.46 4.87 -14.87
CA CYS A 97 7.54 4.66 -16.31
C CYS A 97 6.55 5.56 -17.06
N HIS A 98 5.29 5.62 -16.58
CA HIS A 98 4.28 6.45 -17.20
C HIS A 98 4.62 7.93 -17.08
N GLY A 99 5.00 8.40 -15.90
CA GLY A 99 5.40 9.79 -15.66
C GLY A 99 6.60 10.21 -16.50
N PHE A 100 7.59 9.34 -16.68
CA PHE A 100 8.76 9.62 -17.50
C PHE A 100 8.42 9.71 -18.99
N VAL A 101 7.60 8.78 -19.52
CA VAL A 101 7.24 8.76 -20.94
C VAL A 101 6.24 9.86 -21.30
N SER A 102 5.26 10.12 -20.44
CA SER A 102 4.23 11.13 -20.67
C SER A 102 4.63 12.54 -20.21
N SER A 103 5.81 12.69 -19.59
CA SER A 103 6.28 13.93 -18.98
C SER A 103 5.28 14.51 -17.96
N GLN A 104 4.66 13.64 -17.16
CA GLN A 104 3.70 14.01 -16.10
C GLN A 104 4.39 14.03 -14.73
N PRO A 105 4.71 15.23 -14.17
CA PRO A 105 5.49 15.32 -12.94
C PRO A 105 4.76 14.75 -11.71
N HIS A 106 3.43 14.80 -11.68
CA HIS A 106 2.65 14.28 -10.57
C HIS A 106 2.77 12.77 -10.44
N MET A 107 2.87 12.03 -11.56
CA MET A 107 3.06 10.58 -11.55
C MET A 107 4.47 10.18 -11.14
N ILE A 108 5.48 10.99 -11.52
CA ILE A 108 6.86 10.78 -11.05
C ILE A 108 6.91 10.96 -9.52
N LEU A 109 6.23 11.98 -9.00
CA LEU A 109 6.15 12.23 -7.57
C LEU A 109 5.41 11.09 -6.84
N ALA A 110 4.26 10.65 -7.37
CA ALA A 110 3.51 9.54 -6.81
C ALA A 110 4.38 8.27 -6.72
N GLY A 111 5.08 7.91 -7.80
CA GLY A 111 5.90 6.70 -7.81
C GLY A 111 7.09 6.82 -6.85
N PHE A 112 7.64 8.02 -6.68
CA PHE A 112 8.66 8.27 -5.65
C PHE A 112 8.10 8.13 -4.22
N VAL A 113 6.89 8.63 -3.96
CA VAL A 113 6.21 8.46 -2.65
C VAL A 113 5.97 6.98 -2.38
N GLU A 114 5.55 6.21 -3.37
CA GLU A 114 5.36 4.77 -3.23
C GLU A 114 6.67 4.02 -2.93
N LEU A 115 7.80 4.45 -3.50
CA LEU A 115 9.12 3.93 -3.11
C LEU A 115 9.46 4.24 -1.63
N VAL A 116 9.05 5.40 -1.12
CA VAL A 116 9.21 5.74 0.30
C VAL A 116 8.34 4.82 1.17
N VAL A 117 7.10 4.56 0.77
CA VAL A 117 6.21 3.61 1.46
C VAL A 117 6.76 2.19 1.38
N LEU A 118 7.27 1.75 0.22
CA LEU A 118 7.92 0.46 0.02
C LEU A 118 9.12 0.29 0.95
N ARG A 119 9.97 1.32 1.08
CA ARG A 119 11.07 1.34 2.04
C ARG A 119 10.55 1.19 3.47
N PHE A 120 9.45 1.84 3.81
CA PHE A 120 8.80 1.69 5.11
C PHE A 120 8.35 0.24 5.37
N VAL A 121 7.78 -0.44 4.37
CA VAL A 121 7.45 -1.88 4.45
C VAL A 121 8.70 -2.73 4.76
N PHE A 122 9.82 -2.48 4.07
CA PHE A 122 11.06 -3.23 4.34
C PHE A 122 11.60 -3.00 5.75
N ILE A 123 11.45 -1.78 6.29
CA ILE A 123 11.80 -1.50 7.69
C ILE A 123 10.94 -2.33 8.65
N ILE A 124 9.63 -2.43 8.42
CA ILE A 124 8.72 -3.26 9.22
C ILE A 124 9.12 -4.74 9.13
N ILE A 125 9.40 -5.25 7.92
CA ILE A 125 9.83 -6.64 7.72
C ILE A 125 11.13 -6.93 8.48
N ASN A 126 12.11 -6.02 8.43
CA ASN A 126 13.40 -6.19 9.09
C ASN A 126 13.25 -6.19 10.63
N ASN A 127 12.46 -5.28 11.17
CA ASN A 127 12.20 -5.20 12.61
C ASN A 127 11.44 -6.43 13.12
N SER A 128 10.52 -6.97 12.31
CA SER A 128 9.78 -8.20 12.62
C SER A 128 10.66 -9.47 12.65
N ARG A 129 11.91 -9.42 12.15
CA ARG A 129 12.86 -10.53 12.30
C ARG A 129 13.60 -10.51 13.64
N LYS A 130 13.84 -9.34 14.22
CA LYS A 130 14.63 -9.17 15.44
C LYS A 130 13.90 -9.60 16.72
N HIS A 131 12.57 -9.57 16.72
CA HIS A 131 11.74 -9.98 17.87
C HIS A 131 11.48 -11.48 18.00
N ASN A 132 11.97 -12.29 17.06
CA ASN A 132 11.77 -13.75 17.04
C ASN A 132 12.94 -14.56 17.63
N ASN A 133 13.89 -13.90 18.30
CA ASN A 133 15.04 -14.55 18.96
C ASN A 133 15.04 -14.27 20.46
#